data_AF-A0A8K0KT03-F1
#
_entry.id   AF-A0A8K0KT03-F1
#
_cell.length_a   1.000
_cell.length_b   1.000
_cell.length_c   1.000
_cell.angle_alpha   90.00
_cell.angle_beta   90.00
_cell.angle_gamma   90.00
#
_symmetry.space_group_name_H-M   'P 1'
#
loop_
_entity.id
_entity.type
_entity.pdbx_description
1 polymer ?
#
loop_
_entity_poly.entity_id
_entity_poly.type
_entity_poly.pdbx_seq_one_letter_code
_entity_poly.pdbx_strand_id
1 'polypeptide(L)'
;MSPAEGIASGRIKYCMMKDGHLILKNSGLIHDYTYQIQGQLHITRRKFCISALWSPKGTLTQTIEKDGSFWNNSMEIIRDPRKIYWEFYSEKITLQEARSGGGGDEISAKIT
;
A
#
# COMPACT_ATOMS: atom_id res chain seq x y z
N MET A 1 -12.57 20.68 3.13
CA MET A 1 -11.81 20.66 1.87
C MET A 1 -12.17 19.36 1.16
N SER A 2 -12.61 19.40 -0.09
CA SER A 2 -12.81 18.19 -0.89
C SER A 2 -11.45 17.58 -1.26
N PRO A 3 -11.37 16.29 -1.60
CA PRO A 3 -10.11 15.70 -2.04
C PRO A 3 -9.54 16.41 -3.28
N ALA A 4 -10.38 16.84 -4.22
CA ALA A 4 -9.97 17.62 -5.39
C ALA A 4 -9.36 18.97 -5.00
N GLU A 5 -9.97 19.69 -4.06
CA GLU A 5 -9.41 20.94 -3.51
C GLU A 5 -8.07 20.69 -2.81
N GLY A 6 -7.92 19.59 -2.09
CA GLY A 6 -6.67 19.22 -1.41
C GLY A 6 -5.53 18.88 -2.37
N ILE A 7 -5.84 18.27 -3.52
CA ILE A 7 -4.89 18.04 -4.61
C ILE A 7 -4.51 19.38 -5.25
N ALA A 8 -5.50 20.21 -5.62
CA ALA A 8 -5.27 21.49 -6.26
C ALA A 8 -4.46 22.46 -5.38
N SER A 9 -4.67 22.43 -4.05
CA SER A 9 -3.92 23.26 -3.10
C SER A 9 -2.53 22.70 -2.74
N GLY A 10 -2.11 21.57 -3.32
CA GLY A 10 -0.83 20.92 -3.01
C GLY A 10 -0.73 20.29 -1.62
N ARG A 11 -1.85 20.15 -0.89
CA ARG A 11 -1.89 19.44 0.40
C ARG A 11 -1.80 17.92 0.21
N ILE A 12 -2.41 17.40 -0.85
CA ILE A 12 -2.31 16.00 -1.28
C ILE A 12 -1.31 15.95 -2.43
N LYS A 13 -0.09 15.46 -2.18
CA LYS A 13 1.03 15.53 -3.13
C LYS A 13 1.19 14.27 -3.99
N TYR A 14 0.70 13.13 -3.51
CA TYR A 14 0.91 11.80 -4.09
C TYR A 14 -0.12 11.41 -5.15
N CYS A 15 -1.21 12.18 -5.27
CA CYS A 15 -2.21 12.02 -6.32
C CYS A 15 -2.28 13.25 -7.22
N MET A 16 -2.79 13.07 -8.43
CA MET A 16 -3.17 14.13 -9.34
C MET A 16 -4.54 13.84 -9.96
N MET A 17 -5.19 14.90 -10.43
CA MET A 17 -6.35 14.76 -11.30
C MET A 17 -5.86 14.71 -12.75
N LYS A 18 -6.33 13.73 -13.52
CA LYS A 18 -6.12 13.64 -14.96
C LYS A 18 -7.43 13.25 -15.62
N ASP A 19 -7.90 14.04 -16.58
CA ASP A 19 -9.15 13.81 -17.32
C ASP A 19 -10.37 13.58 -16.40
N GLY A 20 -10.42 14.29 -15.26
CA GLY A 20 -11.50 14.13 -14.27
C GLY A 20 -11.35 12.92 -13.33
N HIS A 21 -10.33 12.09 -13.52
CA HIS A 21 -10.06 10.92 -12.70
C HIS A 21 -8.91 11.14 -11.71
N LEU A 22 -9.02 10.51 -10.54
CA LEU A 22 -7.94 10.43 -9.57
C LEU A 22 -6.88 9.46 -10.09
N ILE A 23 -5.63 9.92 -10.15
CA ILE A 23 -4.49 9.09 -10.51
C ILE A 23 -3.39 9.26 -9.46
N LEU A 24 -2.92 8.15 -8.90
CA LEU A 24 -1.66 8.11 -8.15
C LEU A 24 -0.51 8.54 -9.06
N LYS A 25 0.27 9.53 -8.64
CA LYS A 25 1.42 10.00 -9.41
C LYS A 25 2.44 8.87 -9.50
N ASN A 26 2.67 8.38 -10.72
CA ASN A 26 3.71 7.40 -11.02
C ASN A 26 4.94 8.10 -11.61
N SER A 27 5.38 9.19 -10.96
CA SER A 27 6.47 10.03 -11.45
C SER A 27 7.82 9.35 -11.24
N GLY A 28 8.15 8.36 -12.09
CA GLY A 28 9.48 7.74 -12.27
C GLY A 28 10.02 6.92 -11.09
N LEU A 29 9.53 7.17 -9.87
CA LEU A 29 9.78 6.44 -8.65
C LEU A 29 8.44 5.84 -8.21
N ILE A 30 8.44 4.53 -8.05
CA ILE A 30 7.32 3.81 -7.45
C ILE A 30 7.05 4.44 -6.08
N HIS A 31 5.89 5.07 -5.92
CA HIS A 31 5.52 5.70 -4.66
C HIS A 31 5.22 4.62 -3.60
N ASP A 32 5.48 4.90 -2.31
CA ASP A 32 5.23 3.99 -1.18
C ASP A 32 3.82 3.35 -1.17
N TYR A 33 2.80 4.10 -1.60
CA TYR A 33 1.43 3.59 -1.70
C TYR A 33 1.29 2.48 -2.76
N THR A 34 2.07 2.53 -3.83
CA THR A 34 2.07 1.47 -4.86
C THR A 34 2.59 0.16 -4.27
N TYR A 35 3.64 0.19 -3.44
CA TYR A 35 4.12 -1.02 -2.74
C TYR A 35 3.08 -1.58 -1.76
N GLN A 36 2.44 -0.71 -0.98
CA GLN A 36 1.38 -1.14 -0.07
C GLN A 36 0.21 -1.80 -0.82
N ILE A 37 -0.22 -1.17 -1.91
CA ILE A 37 -1.37 -1.63 -2.70
C ILE A 37 -1.03 -2.94 -3.42
N GLN A 38 0.09 -3.00 -4.14
CA GLN A 38 0.52 -4.22 -4.82
C GLN A 38 0.85 -5.34 -3.84
N GLY A 39 1.36 -5.02 -2.65
CA GLY A 39 1.60 -5.97 -1.55
C GLY A 39 0.31 -6.59 -1.06
N GLN A 40 -0.70 -5.77 -0.77
CA GLN A 40 -2.02 -6.25 -0.36
C GLN A 40 -2.68 -7.10 -1.45
N LEU A 41 -2.62 -6.68 -2.73
CA LEU A 41 -3.14 -7.47 -3.85
C LEU A 41 -2.41 -8.80 -4.03
N HIS A 42 -1.09 -8.81 -3.77
CA HIS A 42 -0.29 -10.02 -3.81
C HIS A 42 -0.71 -11.01 -2.71
N ILE A 43 -0.71 -10.57 -1.45
CA ILE A 43 -1.04 -11.40 -0.27
C ILE A 43 -2.48 -11.93 -0.36
N THR A 44 -3.43 -11.06 -0.68
CA THR A 44 -4.86 -11.43 -0.71
C THR A 44 -5.29 -12.15 -1.99
N ARG A 45 -4.37 -12.32 -2.96
CA ARG A 45 -4.63 -12.91 -4.28
C ARG A 45 -5.77 -12.22 -5.04
N ARG A 46 -6.02 -10.93 -4.78
CA ARG A 46 -7.04 -10.14 -5.48
C ARG A 46 -6.48 -9.57 -6.80
N LYS A 47 -7.37 -9.34 -7.76
CA LYS A 47 -7.03 -8.82 -9.09
C LYS A 47 -6.95 -7.29 -9.13
N PHE A 48 -7.66 -6.61 -8.24
CA PHE A 48 -7.68 -5.15 -8.15
C PHE A 48 -8.11 -4.71 -6.75
N CYS A 49 -7.87 -3.44 -6.43
CA CYS A 49 -8.47 -2.76 -5.29
C CYS A 49 -9.00 -1.38 -5.70
N ILE A 50 -9.76 -0.77 -4.81
CA ILE A 50 -10.21 0.62 -4.93
C ILE A 50 -9.37 1.45 -3.96
N SER A 51 -8.54 2.35 -4.49
CA SER A 51 -7.90 3.41 -3.70
C SER A 51 -8.87 4.57 -3.59
N ALA A 52 -9.21 4.98 -2.37
CA ALA A 52 -10.18 6.04 -2.11
C ALA A 52 -9.55 7.17 -1.30
N LEU A 53 -9.72 8.40 -1.78
CA LEU A 53 -9.51 9.62 -1.01
C LEU A 53 -10.87 10.12 -0.54
N TRP A 54 -11.07 10.10 0.77
CA TRP A 54 -12.32 10.53 1.39
C TRP A 54 -12.12 11.83 2.16
N SER A 55 -13.11 12.71 2.07
CA SER A 55 -13.34 13.78 3.03
C SER A 55 -14.83 14.01 3.24
N PRO A 56 -15.24 14.74 4.29
CA PRO A 56 -16.65 15.10 4.47
C PRO A 56 -17.27 15.87 3.29
N LYS A 57 -16.45 16.45 2.40
CA LYS A 57 -16.90 17.19 1.22
C LYS A 57 -16.90 16.35 -0.07
N GLY A 58 -16.59 15.05 0.00
CA GLY A 58 -16.66 14.15 -1.15
C GLY A 58 -15.59 13.07 -1.16
N THR A 59 -15.72 12.17 -2.13
CA THR A 59 -14.83 11.02 -2.30
C THR A 59 -14.30 11.00 -3.73
N LEU A 60 -13.02 10.68 -3.88
CA LEU A 60 -12.41 10.34 -5.16
C LEU A 60 -11.88 8.92 -5.09
N THR A 61 -12.07 8.14 -6.15
CA THR A 61 -11.63 6.74 -6.20
C THR A 61 -10.83 6.44 -7.45
N GLN A 62 -9.87 5.55 -7.33
CA GLN A 62 -9.10 4.96 -8.42
C GLN A 62 -9.13 3.44 -8.29
N THR A 63 -9.51 2.74 -9.36
CA THR A 63 -9.31 1.28 -9.45
C THR A 63 -7.86 1.01 -9.83
N ILE A 64 -7.19 0.15 -9.06
CA ILE A 64 -5.80 -0.23 -9.29
C ILE A 64 -5.75 -1.74 -9.47
N GLU A 65 -5.27 -2.16 -10.63
CA GLU A 65 -5.10 -3.57 -10.97
C GLU A 65 -3.80 -4.12 -10.38
N LYS A 66 -3.80 -5.41 -10.08
CA LYS A 66 -2.61 -6.15 -9.68
C LYS A 66 -1.66 -6.20 -10.85
N ASP A 67 -0.45 -5.71 -10.65
CA ASP A 67 0.61 -5.77 -11.64
C ASP A 67 1.51 -6.97 -11.34
N GLY A 68 1.43 -7.99 -12.20
CA GLY A 68 2.24 -9.20 -12.09
C GLY A 68 3.73 -8.97 -12.36
N SER A 69 4.06 -7.92 -13.13
CA SER A 69 5.44 -7.55 -13.47
C SER A 69 6.08 -6.66 -12.41
N PHE A 70 5.27 -6.02 -11.56
CA PHE A 70 5.71 -5.09 -10.53
C PHE A 70 6.80 -5.66 -9.62
N TRP A 71 6.61 -6.88 -9.11
CA TRP A 71 7.58 -7.50 -8.19
C TRP A 71 8.87 -7.88 -8.90
N ASN A 72 8.79 -8.33 -10.15
CA ASN A 72 9.97 -8.72 -10.92
C ASN A 72 10.90 -7.51 -11.12
N ASN A 73 10.33 -6.35 -11.45
CA ASN A 73 11.11 -5.11 -11.66
C ASN A 73 11.49 -4.42 -10.33
N SER A 74 10.66 -4.52 -9.31
CA SER A 74 10.92 -3.92 -7.99
C SER A 74 12.05 -4.62 -7.24
N MET A 75 12.23 -5.93 -7.44
CA MET A 75 13.33 -6.69 -6.83
C MET A 75 14.71 -6.30 -7.40
N GLU A 76 14.78 -5.73 -8.60
CA GLU A 76 16.04 -5.20 -9.15
C GLU A 76 16.42 -3.83 -8.56
N ILE A 77 15.42 -3.00 -8.24
CA ILE A 77 15.62 -1.65 -7.70
C ILE A 77 15.80 -1.68 -6.16
N ILE A 78 15.09 -2.57 -5.48
CA ILE A 78 15.14 -2.70 -4.03
C ILE A 78 16.24 -3.69 -3.64
N ARG A 79 17.40 -3.16 -3.24
CA ARG A 79 18.54 -3.97 -2.75
C ARG A 79 18.23 -4.85 -1.54
N ASP A 80 17.20 -4.54 -0.76
CA ASP A 80 16.72 -5.41 0.32
C ASP A 80 15.19 -5.29 0.52
N PRO A 81 14.38 -6.12 -0.16
CA PRO A 81 12.93 -6.15 0.00
C PRO A 81 12.49 -6.43 1.44
N ARG A 82 13.33 -7.13 2.21
CA ARG A 82 13.06 -7.47 3.60
C ARG A 82 13.04 -6.24 4.49
N LYS A 83 13.75 -5.17 4.15
CA LYS A 83 13.72 -3.92 4.94
C LYS A 83 12.35 -3.24 4.86
N ILE A 84 11.78 -3.15 3.66
CA ILE A 84 10.44 -2.58 3.44
C ILE A 84 9.37 -3.49 4.05
N TYR A 85 9.46 -4.80 3.83
CA TYR A 85 8.50 -5.74 4.41
C TYR A 85 8.59 -5.78 5.95
N TRP A 86 9.79 -5.79 6.52
CA TRP A 86 9.99 -5.84 7.97
C TRP A 86 9.59 -4.52 8.65
N GLU A 87 9.98 -3.36 8.12
CA GLU A 87 9.58 -2.06 8.69
C GLU A 87 8.06 -1.81 8.59
N PHE A 88 7.39 -2.27 7.52
CA PHE A 88 5.93 -2.09 7.38
C PHE A 88 5.07 -3.16 8.07
N TYR A 89 5.52 -4.42 8.14
CA TYR A 89 4.71 -5.53 8.66
C TYR A 89 5.04 -5.93 10.09
N SER A 90 6.25 -5.64 10.61
CA SER A 90 6.61 -6.02 11.99
C SER A 90 5.70 -5.34 13.02
N GLU A 91 5.43 -4.05 12.90
CA GLU A 91 4.52 -3.34 13.82
C GLU A 91 3.09 -3.90 13.81
N LYS A 92 2.61 -4.44 12.68
CA LYS A 92 1.23 -4.94 12.56
C LYS A 92 1.06 -6.40 12.93
N ILE A 93 2.10 -7.23 12.79
CA ILE A 93 2.10 -8.62 13.28
C ILE A 93 2.15 -8.64 14.81
N THR A 94 3.02 -7.82 15.43
CA THR A 94 3.12 -7.75 16.90
C THR A 94 1.81 -7.30 17.57
N LEU A 95 1.04 -6.40 16.93
CA LEU A 95 -0.26 -5.95 17.44
C LEU A 95 -1.39 -6.97 17.29
N GLN A 96 -1.31 -7.88 16.31
CA GLN A 96 -2.27 -8.98 16.18
C GLN A 96 -1.96 -10.11 17.16
N GLU A 97 -0.68 -10.42 17.38
CA GLU A 97 -0.25 -11.40 18.38
C GLU A 97 -0.52 -10.91 19.81
N ALA A 98 -0.33 -9.62 20.10
CA ALA A 98 -0.68 -9.03 21.40
C ALA A 98 -2.20 -9.03 21.71
N ARG A 99 -3.05 -9.08 20.67
CA ARG A 99 -4.51 -9.23 20.83
C ARG A 99 -4.96 -10.69 20.90
N SER A 100 -4.10 -11.64 20.53
CA SER A 100 -4.42 -13.06 20.42
C SER A 100 -3.72 -13.91 21.49
N GLY A 101 -2.70 -13.40 22.17
CA GLY A 101 -1.88 -14.10 23.17
C GLY A 101 -2.49 -14.13 24.57
N GLY A 102 -3.68 -14.71 24.70
CA GLY A 102 -4.20 -15.25 25.95
C GLY A 102 -4.15 -16.77 25.92
N GLY A 103 -2.98 -17.36 26.15
CA GLY A 103 -2.81 -18.82 26.21
C GLY A 103 -1.50 -19.26 25.54
N GLY A 104 -0.55 -19.72 26.35
CA GLY A 104 0.75 -20.18 25.89
C GLY A 104 0.67 -21.45 25.05
N ASP A 105 1.48 -21.51 24.01
CA ASP A 105 2.42 -22.62 23.75
C ASP A 105 3.45 -22.17 22.71
N GLU A 106 4.66 -22.69 22.89
CA GLU A 106 5.93 -22.33 22.25
C GLU A 106 5.90 -22.45 20.71
N ILE A 107 6.12 -21.34 19.98
CA ILE A 107 6.29 -21.36 18.52
C ILE A 107 7.78 -21.32 18.17
N SER A 108 8.36 -22.51 18.00
CA SER A 108 9.70 -22.68 17.41
C SER A 108 9.65 -22.31 15.92
N ALA A 109 10.16 -21.12 15.57
CA ALA A 109 10.41 -20.76 14.18
C ALA A 109 11.74 -21.38 13.72
N LYS A 110 11.68 -22.54 13.05
CA LYS A 110 12.82 -23.08 12.28
C LYS A 110 12.78 -22.54 10.86
N ILE A 111 13.85 -21.86 10.46
CA ILE A 111 14.13 -21.44 9.08
C ILE A 111 15.22 -22.40 8.55
N THR A 112 14.99 -23.05 7.41
CA THR A 112 16.03 -23.73 6.62
C THR A 112 16.43 -22.82 5.47
#